data_AF-A0A2K3IUI2-F1
#
_entry.id   AF-A0A2K3IUI2-F1
#
_cell.length_a   1.000
_cell.length_b   1.000
_cell.length_c   1.000
_cell.angle_alpha   90.00
_cell.angle_beta   90.00
_cell.angle_gamma   90.00
#
_symmetry.space_group_name_H-M   'P 1'
#
loop_
_entity.id
_entity.type
_entity.pdbx_description
1 polymer ?
#
loop_
_entity_poly.entity_id
_entity_poly.type
_entity_poly.pdbx_seq_one_letter_code
_entity_poly.pdbx_strand_id
1 'polypeptide(L)'
;MQNIKLKNLLFLFCTLLIFCHIKIAFCQEKTSSPNPVSINNETVNKIEKQEETINSNIWRKIWGKKSRDALLLGMWSIHTKGGDSNQQNHLLGIQYYGLAAGTFINSHDERAWFLGFAREVSSREITENTRLDIGYKFGPLYGYDEDLPNICGFSFAAAGTIGISWKKIGIDIMIIPVGIITGGFRINFD
;
A
#
# COMPACT_ATOMS: atom_id res chain seq x y z
N MET A 1 33.68 -4.20 10.98
CA MET A 1 32.41 -3.42 11.10
C MET A 1 31.12 -4.23 10.84
N GLN A 2 31.12 -5.57 10.85
CA GLN A 2 29.92 -6.39 10.57
C GLN A 2 29.05 -6.74 11.80
N ASN A 3 29.62 -6.78 13.01
CA ASN A 3 28.90 -7.25 14.21
C ASN A 3 27.90 -6.26 14.83
N ILE A 4 27.95 -4.98 14.45
CA ILE A 4 27.04 -3.95 14.99
C ILE A 4 25.68 -4.00 14.27
N LYS A 5 25.65 -4.38 12.99
CA LYS A 5 24.41 -4.41 12.19
C LYS A 5 23.46 -5.53 12.59
N LEU A 6 23.98 -6.70 12.97
CA LEU A 6 23.15 -7.84 13.41
C LEU A 6 22.51 -7.61 14.78
N LYS A 7 23.23 -6.94 15.70
CA LYS A 7 22.70 -6.59 17.03
C LYS A 7 21.55 -5.58 16.93
N ASN A 8 21.65 -4.61 16.02
CA ASN A 8 20.59 -3.62 15.81
C ASN A 8 19.35 -4.22 15.12
N LEU A 9 19.53 -5.18 14.21
CA LEU A 9 18.43 -5.89 13.55
C LEU A 9 17.66 -6.79 14.53
N LEU A 10 18.38 -7.51 15.39
CA LEU A 10 17.77 -8.32 16.44
C LEU A 10 17.02 -7.44 17.46
N PHE A 11 17.58 -6.27 17.81
CA PHE A 11 16.93 -5.32 18.70
C PHE A 11 15.64 -4.75 18.09
N LEU A 12 15.64 -4.42 16.80
CA LEU A 12 14.45 -3.91 16.09
C LEU A 12 13.34 -4.99 15.97
N PHE A 13 13.72 -6.24 15.76
CA PHE A 13 12.76 -7.35 15.71
C PHE A 13 12.17 -7.65 17.09
N CYS A 14 12.99 -7.59 18.15
CA CYS A 14 12.51 -7.72 19.53
C CYS A 14 11.60 -6.57 19.95
N THR A 15 11.87 -5.31 19.57
CA THR A 15 10.98 -4.19 19.90
C THR A 15 9.65 -4.30 19.16
N LEU A 16 9.64 -4.72 17.88
CA LEU A 16 8.39 -4.97 17.14
C LEU A 16 7.54 -6.07 17.77
N LEU A 17 8.15 -7.17 18.24
CA LEU A 17 7.43 -8.25 18.94
C LEU A 17 6.90 -7.79 20.30
N ILE A 18 7.66 -6.96 21.03
CA ILE A 18 7.20 -6.34 22.29
C ILE A 18 6.01 -5.41 22.04
N PHE A 19 6.02 -4.57 21.00
CA PHE A 19 4.87 -3.74 20.64
C PHE A 19 3.64 -4.55 20.19
N CYS A 20 3.85 -5.71 19.54
CA CYS A 20 2.77 -6.66 19.24
C CYS A 20 2.16 -7.30 20.50
N HIS A 21 2.93 -7.47 21.58
CA HIS A 21 2.41 -7.99 22.86
C HIS A 21 1.84 -6.91 23.78
N ILE A 22 2.31 -5.66 23.71
CA ILE A 22 1.78 -4.55 24.54
C ILE A 22 0.33 -4.21 24.17
N LYS A 23 -0.09 -4.39 22.91
CA LYS A 23 -1.51 -4.23 22.53
C LYS A 23 -2.44 -5.26 23.18
N ILE A 24 -1.92 -6.37 23.70
CA ILE A 24 -2.71 -7.40 24.39
C ILE A 24 -2.75 -7.14 25.91
N ALA A 25 -1.81 -6.36 26.47
CA ALA A 25 -1.72 -6.13 27.91
C ALA A 25 -2.36 -4.82 28.41
N PHE A 26 -2.60 -3.81 27.54
CA PHE A 26 -3.20 -2.52 27.92
C PHE A 26 -4.74 -2.51 27.87
N CYS A 27 -5.37 -3.57 28.38
CA CYS A 27 -6.82 -3.58 28.59
C CYS A 27 -7.17 -4.17 29.95
N GLN A 28 -6.64 -3.56 31.02
CA GLN A 28 -7.21 -3.69 32.38
C GLN A 28 -6.67 -2.61 33.33
N GLU A 29 -6.86 -1.34 32.98
CA GLU A 29 -6.79 -0.28 33.99
C GLU A 29 -8.16 -0.18 34.66
N LYS A 30 -8.28 -0.77 35.86
CA LYS A 30 -9.44 -0.59 36.74
C LYS A 30 -9.45 0.85 37.26
N THR A 31 -10.16 1.73 36.57
CA THR A 31 -10.54 3.02 37.14
C THR A 31 -11.67 2.81 38.15
N SER A 32 -11.37 3.08 39.41
CA SER A 32 -12.34 3.17 40.49
C SER A 32 -13.23 4.42 40.33
N SER A 33 -14.52 4.19 40.03
CA SER A 33 -15.75 4.89 40.42
C SER A 33 -15.74 6.44 40.50
N PRO A 34 -16.75 7.10 39.89
CA PRO A 34 -17.92 7.43 40.71
C PRO A 34 -19.25 7.07 40.03
N ASN A 35 -20.12 6.42 40.82
CA ASN A 35 -21.53 6.08 40.58
C ASN A 35 -21.82 5.11 39.41
N PRO A 36 -22.27 3.86 39.69
CA PRO A 36 -22.71 2.97 38.64
C PRO A 36 -24.06 3.45 38.12
N VAL A 37 -24.04 4.17 37.00
CA VAL A 37 -25.16 4.06 36.07
C VAL A 37 -25.18 2.58 35.69
N SER A 38 -26.25 1.87 36.08
CA SER A 38 -26.47 0.48 35.72
C SER A 38 -26.71 0.40 34.21
N ILE A 39 -25.65 0.52 33.43
CA ILE A 39 -25.68 0.23 32.01
C ILE A 39 -25.87 -1.28 31.94
N ASN A 40 -27.04 -1.70 31.50
CA ASN A 40 -27.37 -3.10 31.26
C ASN A 40 -26.31 -3.73 30.36
N ASN A 41 -25.76 -4.87 30.80
CA ASN A 41 -24.73 -5.63 30.07
C ASN A 41 -25.15 -5.97 28.62
N GLU A 42 -26.45 -6.03 28.35
CA GLU A 42 -27.00 -6.20 26.99
C GLU A 42 -26.71 -5.02 26.05
N THR A 43 -26.73 -3.77 26.55
CA THR A 43 -26.44 -2.59 25.73
C THR A 43 -24.95 -2.49 25.41
N VAL A 44 -24.08 -2.81 26.37
CA VAL A 44 -22.62 -2.85 26.15
C VAL A 44 -22.27 -3.90 25.08
N ASN A 45 -22.77 -5.12 25.23
CA ASN A 45 -22.56 -6.20 24.24
C ASN A 45 -23.09 -5.85 22.84
N LYS A 46 -24.20 -5.10 22.76
CA LYS A 46 -24.77 -4.67 21.46
C LYS A 46 -23.90 -3.61 20.78
N ILE A 47 -23.34 -2.66 21.54
CA ILE A 47 -22.45 -1.61 21.03
C ILE A 47 -21.15 -2.23 20.53
N GLU A 48 -20.50 -3.09 21.31
CA GLU A 48 -19.25 -3.76 20.92
C GLU A 48 -19.43 -4.59 19.64
N LYS A 49 -20.50 -5.40 19.57
CA LYS A 49 -20.81 -6.19 18.38
C LYS A 49 -21.08 -5.31 17.15
N GLN A 50 -21.72 -4.17 17.33
CA GLN A 50 -21.96 -3.22 16.25
C GLN A 50 -20.67 -2.54 15.78
N GLU A 51 -19.78 -2.17 16.71
CA GLU A 51 -18.48 -1.57 16.42
C GLU A 51 -17.56 -2.56 15.68
N GLU A 52 -17.48 -3.82 16.12
CA GLU A 52 -16.74 -4.87 15.42
C GLU A 52 -17.29 -5.12 14.00
N THR A 53 -18.60 -5.09 13.84
CA THR A 53 -19.26 -5.24 12.54
C THR A 53 -18.96 -4.06 11.61
N ILE A 54 -18.93 -2.83 12.13
CA ILE A 54 -18.58 -1.64 11.35
C ILE A 54 -17.09 -1.68 10.98
N ASN A 55 -16.23 -2.00 11.93
CA ASN A 55 -14.78 -2.04 11.75
C ASN A 55 -14.37 -3.08 10.69
N SER A 56 -14.90 -4.30 10.79
CA SER A 56 -14.66 -5.37 9.81
C SER A 56 -15.15 -4.99 8.40
N ASN A 57 -16.29 -4.28 8.30
CA ASN A 57 -16.80 -3.79 7.02
C ASN A 57 -15.91 -2.70 6.39
N ILE A 58 -15.37 -1.79 7.21
CA ILE A 58 -14.45 -0.73 6.76
C ILE A 58 -13.13 -1.33 6.28
N TRP A 59 -12.51 -2.21 7.07
CA TRP A 59 -11.25 -2.86 6.67
C TRP A 59 -11.39 -3.66 5.39
N ARG A 60 -12.47 -4.42 5.25
CA ARG A 60 -12.75 -5.18 4.02
C ARG A 60 -12.90 -4.26 2.81
N LYS A 61 -13.49 -3.08 2.98
CA LYS A 61 -13.65 -2.08 1.92
C LYS A 61 -12.30 -1.44 1.55
N ILE A 62 -11.48 -1.11 2.55
CA ILE A 62 -10.15 -0.52 2.33
C ILE A 62 -9.19 -1.54 1.71
N TRP A 63 -9.22 -2.79 2.15
CA TRP A 63 -8.40 -3.86 1.60
C TRP A 63 -8.70 -4.17 0.13
N GLY A 64 -9.93 -3.85 -0.31
CA GLY A 64 -10.36 -4.01 -1.68
C GLY A 64 -10.35 -5.45 -2.18
N LYS A 65 -10.39 -5.61 -3.50
CA LYS A 65 -10.28 -6.88 -4.23
C LYS A 65 -8.92 -6.97 -4.92
N LYS A 66 -8.56 -8.16 -5.41
CA LYS A 66 -7.37 -8.29 -6.27
C LYS A 66 -7.54 -7.41 -7.51
N SER A 67 -6.47 -6.72 -7.92
CA SER A 67 -6.48 -6.00 -9.19
C SER A 67 -6.44 -6.96 -10.39
N ARG A 68 -6.88 -6.49 -11.56
CA ARG A 68 -6.88 -7.27 -12.83
C ARG A 68 -5.48 -7.73 -13.25
N ASP A 69 -5.41 -8.81 -14.02
CA ASP A 69 -4.11 -9.27 -14.52
C ASP A 69 -3.69 -8.40 -15.71
N ALA A 70 -2.48 -7.84 -15.66
CA ALA A 70 -2.03 -6.87 -16.65
C ALA A 70 -0.51 -6.78 -16.80
N LEU A 71 -0.06 -6.44 -18.00
CA LEU A 71 1.30 -5.97 -18.24
C LEU A 71 1.33 -4.46 -18.01
N LEU A 72 2.36 -4.00 -17.31
CA LEU A 72 2.60 -2.59 -17.01
C LEU A 72 3.80 -2.13 -17.83
N LEU A 73 3.60 -1.15 -18.69
CA LEU A 73 4.58 -0.75 -19.69
C LEU A 73 4.74 0.76 -19.73
N GLY A 74 5.99 1.19 -19.79
CA GLY A 74 6.32 2.61 -19.81
C GLY A 74 5.94 3.29 -18.51
N MET A 75 6.68 4.35 -18.19
CA MET A 75 6.35 5.16 -17.04
C MET A 75 6.97 6.54 -17.21
N TRP A 76 6.23 7.57 -16.87
CA TRP A 76 6.71 8.94 -16.75
C TRP A 76 6.41 9.43 -15.34
N SER A 77 7.23 10.31 -14.79
CA SER A 77 7.05 10.81 -13.42
C SER A 77 7.25 12.31 -13.31
N ILE A 78 6.53 12.92 -12.36
CA ILE A 78 6.64 14.33 -12.01
C ILE A 78 6.81 14.43 -10.49
N HIS A 79 7.84 15.15 -10.06
CA HIS A 79 8.09 15.52 -8.66
C HIS A 79 7.40 16.85 -8.36
N THR A 80 6.54 16.88 -7.32
CA THR A 80 5.75 18.07 -6.98
C THR A 80 6.50 19.09 -6.10
N LYS A 81 7.67 18.73 -5.56
CA LYS A 81 8.44 19.56 -4.60
C LYS A 81 9.72 20.20 -5.14
N GLY A 82 9.89 20.26 -6.47
CA GLY A 82 11.13 20.75 -7.08
C GLY A 82 12.26 19.72 -6.95
N GLY A 83 12.89 19.39 -8.07
CA GLY A 83 13.86 18.30 -8.20
C GLY A 83 13.81 17.72 -9.62
N ASP A 84 14.83 16.94 -9.99
CA ASP A 84 14.90 16.34 -11.33
C ASP A 84 13.71 15.39 -11.55
N SER A 85 12.90 15.70 -12.55
CA SER A 85 11.83 14.82 -13.01
C SER A 85 12.41 13.83 -14.00
N ASN A 86 12.21 12.54 -13.79
CA ASN A 86 12.45 11.58 -14.85
C ASN A 86 11.22 11.51 -15.76
N GLN A 87 11.38 11.99 -17.00
CA GLN A 87 10.32 12.02 -17.99
C GLN A 87 10.06 10.62 -18.59
N GLN A 88 11.00 9.67 -18.49
CA GLN A 88 10.88 8.31 -19.01
C GLN A 88 11.61 7.28 -18.13
N ASN A 89 10.84 6.50 -17.38
CA ASN A 89 11.35 5.62 -16.32
C ASN A 89 11.42 4.15 -16.75
N HIS A 90 11.25 3.85 -18.04
CA HIS A 90 11.37 2.49 -18.63
C HIS A 90 10.72 1.37 -17.78
N LEU A 91 9.49 1.59 -17.29
CA LEU A 91 8.78 0.58 -16.52
C LEU A 91 8.49 -0.64 -17.38
N LEU A 92 8.84 -1.80 -16.84
CA LEU A 92 8.35 -3.10 -17.27
C LEU A 92 7.87 -3.84 -16.02
N GLY A 93 6.60 -4.19 -16.00
CA GLY A 93 6.02 -4.90 -14.87
C GLY A 93 4.87 -5.82 -15.27
N ILE A 94 4.48 -6.64 -14.31
CA ILE A 94 3.34 -7.54 -14.39
C ILE A 94 2.53 -7.42 -13.12
N GLN A 95 1.22 -7.49 -13.29
CA GLN A 95 0.24 -7.66 -12.24
C GLN A 95 -0.47 -8.98 -12.49
N TYR A 96 -0.46 -9.87 -11.50
CA TYR A 96 -1.07 -11.18 -11.61
C TYR A 96 -1.67 -11.61 -10.26
N TYR A 97 -2.96 -11.91 -10.27
CA TYR A 97 -3.73 -12.36 -9.12
C TYR A 97 -3.63 -11.42 -7.89
N GLY A 98 -3.53 -10.11 -8.13
CA GLY A 98 -3.37 -9.10 -7.07
C GLY A 98 -1.97 -9.00 -6.48
N LEU A 99 -0.98 -9.69 -7.06
CA LEU A 99 0.44 -9.41 -6.87
C LEU A 99 0.92 -8.51 -8.01
N ALA A 100 1.89 -7.67 -7.72
CA ALA A 100 2.55 -6.82 -8.71
C ALA A 100 4.06 -6.91 -8.54
N ALA A 101 4.76 -7.06 -9.66
CA ALA A 101 6.21 -7.06 -9.72
C ALA A 101 6.65 -6.26 -10.95
N GLY A 102 7.78 -5.58 -10.87
CA GLY A 102 8.28 -4.85 -12.01
C GLY A 102 9.55 -4.10 -11.71
N THR A 103 10.09 -3.48 -12.75
CA THR A 103 11.33 -2.74 -12.67
C THR A 103 11.25 -1.47 -13.49
N PHE A 104 11.97 -0.44 -13.05
CA PHE A 104 12.01 0.87 -13.68
C PHE A 104 13.36 1.56 -13.41
N ILE A 105 13.64 2.63 -14.15
CA ILE A 105 14.76 3.53 -13.92
C ILE A 105 14.27 4.68 -13.04
N ASN A 106 14.93 4.91 -11.91
CA ASN A 106 14.59 5.98 -10.97
C ASN A 106 15.14 7.34 -11.46
N SER A 107 15.04 8.40 -10.64
CA SER A 107 15.56 9.74 -10.97
C SER A 107 17.09 9.83 -11.02
N HIS A 108 17.80 8.85 -10.48
CA HIS A 108 19.25 8.78 -10.43
C HIS A 108 19.83 7.85 -11.52
N ASP A 109 19.03 7.53 -12.55
CA ASP A 109 19.37 6.58 -13.61
C ASP A 109 19.68 5.14 -13.12
N GLU A 110 19.25 4.81 -11.91
CA GLU A 110 19.44 3.48 -11.32
C GLU A 110 18.21 2.59 -11.46
N ARG A 111 18.46 1.29 -11.55
CA ARG A 111 17.43 0.26 -11.73
C ARG A 111 16.79 -0.08 -10.39
N ALA A 112 15.52 0.25 -10.23
CA ALA A 112 14.71 -0.12 -9.07
C ALA A 112 13.80 -1.32 -9.37
N TRP A 113 13.49 -2.11 -8.35
CA TRP A 113 12.66 -3.32 -8.44
C TRP A 113 11.55 -3.28 -7.41
N PHE A 114 10.31 -3.41 -7.85
CA PHE A 114 9.15 -3.46 -6.99
C PHE A 114 8.59 -4.88 -6.93
N LEU A 115 8.18 -5.31 -5.73
CA LEU A 115 7.39 -6.52 -5.51
C LEU A 115 6.36 -6.20 -4.44
N GLY A 116 5.08 -6.50 -4.67
CA GLY A 116 4.05 -6.15 -3.72
C GLY A 116 2.65 -6.63 -4.08
N PHE A 117 1.67 -6.09 -3.38
CA PHE A 117 0.26 -6.31 -3.64
C PHE A 117 -0.31 -5.17 -4.48
N ALA A 118 -1.25 -5.51 -5.35
CA ALA A 118 -2.09 -4.58 -6.09
C ALA A 118 -3.56 -4.87 -5.77
N ARG A 119 -4.26 -3.85 -5.25
CA ARG A 119 -5.65 -3.94 -4.80
C ARG A 119 -6.52 -2.89 -5.47
N GLU A 120 -7.74 -3.28 -5.83
CA GLU A 120 -8.79 -2.39 -6.32
C GLU A 120 -9.81 -2.14 -5.19
N VAL A 121 -9.97 -0.88 -4.79
CA VAL A 121 -10.98 -0.47 -3.80
C VAL A 121 -12.32 -0.17 -4.46
N SER A 122 -12.30 0.26 -5.71
CA SER A 122 -13.50 0.51 -6.52
C SER A 122 -13.19 0.31 -7.99
N SER A 123 -14.05 -0.42 -8.69
CA SER A 123 -13.97 -0.59 -10.14
C SER A 123 -15.37 -0.48 -10.72
N ARG A 124 -15.49 0.27 -11.82
CA ARG A 124 -16.77 0.53 -12.48
C ARG A 124 -16.59 0.53 -13.98
N GLU A 125 -17.46 -0.20 -14.66
CA GLU A 125 -17.66 -0.04 -16.11
C GLU A 125 -18.41 1.28 -16.33
N ILE A 126 -17.81 2.22 -17.05
CA ILE A 126 -18.41 3.49 -17.44
C ILE A 126 -19.24 3.29 -18.72
N THR A 127 -18.72 2.50 -19.65
CA THR A 127 -19.40 2.09 -20.88
C THR A 127 -19.13 0.60 -21.12
N GLU A 128 -19.73 -0.01 -22.14
CA GLU A 128 -19.48 -1.42 -22.50
C GLU A 128 -18.01 -1.78 -22.72
N ASN A 129 -17.18 -0.79 -23.08
CA ASN A 129 -15.77 -1.02 -23.36
C ASN A 129 -14.84 -0.18 -22.48
N THR A 130 -15.36 0.65 -21.57
CA THR A 130 -14.55 1.58 -20.77
C THR A 130 -14.72 1.30 -19.29
N ARG A 131 -13.60 1.07 -18.60
CA ARG A 131 -13.56 0.81 -17.16
C ARG A 131 -12.71 1.84 -16.44
N LEU A 132 -13.16 2.28 -15.27
CA LEU A 132 -12.42 3.06 -14.30
C LEU A 132 -12.11 2.22 -13.07
N ASP A 133 -10.84 2.24 -12.66
CA ASP A 133 -10.31 1.51 -11.52
C ASP A 133 -9.66 2.48 -10.53
N ILE A 134 -9.97 2.33 -9.25
CA ILE A 134 -9.34 3.05 -8.14
C ILE A 134 -8.79 2.00 -7.19
N GLY A 135 -7.53 2.15 -6.82
CA GLY A 135 -6.80 1.12 -6.09
C GLY A 135 -5.56 1.64 -5.41
N TYR A 136 -4.70 0.71 -5.02
CA TYR A 136 -3.38 1.01 -4.50
C TYR A 136 -2.42 -0.16 -4.75
N LYS A 137 -1.13 0.14 -4.78
CA LYS A 137 -0.03 -0.83 -4.80
C LYS A 137 0.85 -0.58 -3.59
N PHE A 138 1.29 -1.63 -2.91
CA PHE A 138 2.22 -1.50 -1.79
C PHE A 138 3.14 -2.71 -1.67
N GLY A 139 4.39 -2.49 -1.29
CA GLY A 139 5.37 -3.56 -1.14
C GLY A 139 6.81 -3.07 -1.06
N PRO A 140 7.76 -4.00 -0.85
CA PRO A 140 9.18 -3.70 -0.93
C PRO A 140 9.60 -3.16 -2.30
N LEU A 141 10.56 -2.24 -2.25
CA LEU A 141 11.22 -1.61 -3.37
C LEU A 141 12.74 -1.74 -3.16
N TYR A 142 13.44 -2.38 -4.07
CA TYR A 142 14.90 -2.55 -4.02
C TYR A 142 15.60 -1.62 -5.01
N GLY A 143 16.73 -1.02 -4.62
CA GLY A 143 17.48 -0.08 -5.48
C GLY A 143 16.86 1.32 -5.50
N TYR A 144 16.34 1.77 -4.35
CA TYR A 144 15.79 3.10 -4.15
C TYR A 144 16.32 3.65 -2.83
N ASP A 145 17.48 4.29 -2.89
CA ASP A 145 18.34 4.55 -1.72
C ASP A 145 18.18 5.97 -1.14
N GLU A 146 17.71 6.95 -1.91
CA GLU A 146 17.85 8.36 -1.54
C GLU A 146 16.61 9.00 -0.87
N ASP A 147 15.38 8.72 -1.33
CA ASP A 147 14.17 9.41 -0.79
C ASP A 147 13.30 8.58 0.17
N LEU A 148 13.66 7.32 0.42
CA LEU A 148 12.89 6.43 1.28
C LEU A 148 13.76 5.80 2.37
N PRO A 149 13.24 5.55 3.58
CA PRO A 149 13.95 4.79 4.59
C PRO A 149 14.39 3.43 4.04
N ASN A 150 15.72 3.28 3.89
CA ASN A 150 16.32 2.12 3.26
C ASN A 150 17.01 1.24 4.31
N ILE A 151 16.73 -0.07 4.27
CA ILE A 151 17.40 -1.08 5.07
C ILE A 151 17.99 -2.12 4.12
N CYS A 152 19.31 -2.13 3.98
CA CYS A 152 20.05 -3.08 3.13
C CYS A 152 19.60 -3.06 1.65
N GLY A 153 19.34 -1.87 1.09
CA GLY A 153 18.88 -1.68 -0.29
C GLY A 153 17.37 -1.82 -0.45
N PHE A 154 16.62 -2.16 0.60
CA PHE A 154 15.17 -2.27 0.58
C PHE A 154 14.51 -1.06 1.23
N SER A 155 13.62 -0.45 0.47
CA SER A 155 12.66 0.56 0.89
C SER A 155 11.24 -0.02 0.82
N PHE A 156 10.26 0.63 1.44
CA PHE A 156 8.85 0.28 1.26
C PHE A 156 8.15 1.38 0.48
N ALA A 157 7.42 0.99 -0.56
CA ALA A 157 6.64 1.90 -1.39
C ALA A 157 5.14 1.61 -1.23
N ALA A 158 4.36 2.68 -1.23
CA ALA A 158 2.90 2.63 -1.33
C ALA A 158 2.44 3.72 -2.29
N ALA A 159 1.54 3.38 -3.20
CA ALA A 159 1.02 4.29 -4.20
C ALA A 159 -0.49 4.08 -4.35
N GLY A 160 -1.27 5.16 -4.31
CA GLY A 160 -2.66 5.14 -4.73
C GLY A 160 -2.73 5.12 -6.26
N THR A 161 -3.65 4.35 -6.85
CA THR A 161 -3.75 4.18 -8.31
C THR A 161 -5.12 4.57 -8.83
N ILE A 162 -5.16 5.28 -9.95
CA ILE A 162 -6.36 5.57 -10.73
C ILE A 162 -6.09 5.13 -12.16
N GLY A 163 -6.84 4.17 -12.65
CA GLY A 163 -6.68 3.60 -13.99
C GLY A 163 -7.93 3.79 -14.83
N ILE A 164 -7.76 4.14 -16.10
CA ILE A 164 -8.83 4.09 -17.10
C ILE A 164 -8.40 3.15 -18.22
N SER A 165 -9.29 2.27 -18.65
CA SER A 165 -9.02 1.34 -19.75
C SER A 165 -10.14 1.31 -20.76
N TRP A 166 -9.78 1.20 -22.04
CA TRP A 166 -10.64 0.86 -23.14
C TRP A 166 -10.31 -0.55 -23.64
N LYS A 167 -11.26 -1.48 -23.49
CA LYS A 167 -11.06 -2.92 -23.71
C LYS A 167 -9.88 -3.43 -22.88
N LYS A 168 -8.80 -3.85 -23.55
CA LYS A 168 -7.59 -4.40 -22.92
C LYS A 168 -6.50 -3.36 -22.69
N ILE A 169 -6.62 -2.15 -23.22
CA ILE A 169 -5.56 -1.14 -23.15
C ILE A 169 -6.00 -0.04 -22.19
N GLY A 170 -5.11 0.40 -21.31
CA GLY A 170 -5.39 1.46 -20.36
C GLY A 170 -4.17 2.27 -19.98
N ILE A 171 -4.44 3.30 -19.19
CA ILE A 171 -3.46 4.17 -18.57
C ILE A 171 -3.72 4.13 -17.08
N ASP A 172 -2.66 3.93 -16.30
CA ASP A 172 -2.68 4.03 -14.84
C ASP A 172 -1.91 5.28 -14.42
N ILE A 173 -2.51 6.08 -13.55
CA ILE A 173 -1.86 7.15 -12.80
C ILE A 173 -1.67 6.65 -11.37
N MET A 174 -0.47 6.79 -10.83
CA MET A 174 -0.15 6.46 -9.45
C MET A 174 0.35 7.69 -8.71
N ILE A 175 -0.12 7.86 -7.48
CA ILE A 175 0.26 8.95 -6.59
C ILE A 175 1.01 8.34 -5.40
N ILE A 176 2.27 8.73 -5.25
CA ILE A 176 3.14 8.29 -4.16
C ILE A 176 3.20 9.42 -3.13
N PRO A 177 2.92 9.15 -1.83
CA PRO A 177 2.82 10.20 -0.80
C PRO A 177 4.05 11.09 -0.60
N VAL A 178 5.21 10.72 -1.12
CA VAL A 178 6.44 11.53 -1.10
C VAL A 178 6.45 12.67 -2.14
N GLY A 179 5.34 12.88 -2.85
CA GLY A 179 5.21 13.97 -3.82
C GLY A 179 5.58 13.56 -5.25
N ILE A 180 5.35 12.29 -5.60
CA ILE A 180 5.58 11.77 -6.95
C ILE A 180 4.24 11.41 -7.57
N ILE A 181 3.98 11.94 -8.76
CA ILE A 181 2.89 11.50 -9.62
C ILE A 181 3.53 10.77 -10.79
N THR A 182 3.08 9.56 -11.06
CA THR A 182 3.64 8.73 -12.12
C THR A 182 2.53 8.14 -12.98
N GLY A 183 2.74 8.02 -14.28
CA GLY A 183 1.76 7.46 -15.20
C GLY A 183 2.39 6.42 -16.12
N GLY A 184 1.63 5.40 -16.52
CA GLY A 184 2.11 4.33 -17.40
C GLY A 184 0.99 3.64 -18.16
N PHE A 185 1.34 2.80 -19.14
CA PHE A 185 0.38 2.01 -19.89
C PHE A 185 0.11 0.67 -19.20
N ARG A 186 -1.12 0.18 -19.39
CA ARG A 186 -1.60 -1.09 -18.87
C ARG A 186 -2.22 -1.91 -19.99
N ILE A 187 -1.82 -3.16 -20.12
CA ILE A 187 -2.42 -4.12 -21.06
C ILE A 187 -3.02 -5.28 -20.25
N ASN A 188 -4.34 -5.30 -20.11
CA ASN A 188 -5.08 -6.32 -19.37
C ASN A 188 -5.15 -7.63 -20.17
N PHE A 189 -4.95 -8.76 -19.50
CA PHE A 189 -4.98 -10.10 -20.12
C PHE A 189 -5.81 -11.14 -19.36
N ASP A 190 -6.55 -10.71 -18.34
CA ASP A 190 -7.61 -11.51 -17.71
C ASP A 190 -8.85 -11.69 -18.61
#